data_AF-A0A9W7HZ68-F1
#
_entry.id   AF-A0A9W7HZ68-F1
#
_cell.length_a   1.000
_cell.length_b   1.000
_cell.length_c   1.000
_cell.angle_alpha   90.00
_cell.angle_beta   90.00
_cell.angle_gamma   90.00
#
_symmetry.space_group_name_H-M   'P 1'
#
loop_
_entity.id
_entity.type
_entity.pdbx_description
1 polymer ?
#
loop_
_entity_poly.entity_id
_entity_poly.type
_entity_poly.pdbx_seq_one_letter_code
_entity_poly.pdbx_strand_id
1 'polypeptide(L)'
;MSSVPPVRVTPQPPVQATTIPLHIKWQDGDSLQPSGYNCLLCKRDLSYRPEGPILPLSAPPPVAVLSCGHCFHDLCLQRMTPNDQANDPPCIPCVIGEG
;
A
#
# COMPACT_ATOMS: atom_id res chain seq x y z
N MET A 1 54.07 -0.37 -43.55
CA MET A 1 53.52 -1.36 -42.62
C MET A 1 54.18 -1.18 -41.27
N SER A 2 53.41 -1.31 -40.19
CA SER A 2 53.86 -1.37 -38.78
C SER A 2 54.16 0.00 -38.13
N SER A 3 53.76 0.30 -36.89
CA SER A 3 53.38 -0.57 -35.76
C SER A 3 52.33 0.11 -34.87
N VAL A 4 51.33 -0.64 -34.42
CA VAL A 4 50.30 -0.21 -33.45
C VAL A 4 50.90 -0.25 -32.03
N PRO A 5 50.65 0.75 -31.17
CA PRO A 5 51.17 0.76 -29.79
C PRO A 5 50.49 -0.31 -28.91
N PRO A 6 51.16 -0.80 -27.85
CA PRO A 6 50.60 -1.83 -26.97
C PRO A 6 49.46 -1.27 -26.13
N VAL A 7 48.27 -1.83 -26.28
CA VAL A 7 47.11 -1.58 -25.41
C VAL A 7 47.38 -2.23 -24.05
N ARG A 8 47.49 -1.41 -23.01
CA ARG A 8 47.55 -1.90 -21.62
C ARG A 8 46.17 -2.39 -21.22
N VAL A 9 45.99 -3.71 -21.17
CA VAL A 9 44.80 -4.33 -20.57
C VAL A 9 44.99 -4.33 -19.07
N THR A 10 44.34 -3.40 -18.36
CA THR A 10 44.21 -3.47 -16.91
C THR A 10 43.34 -4.67 -16.54
N PRO A 11 43.77 -5.56 -15.62
CA PRO A 11 42.91 -6.60 -15.09
C PRO A 11 41.70 -5.95 -14.40
N GLN A 12 40.49 -6.21 -14.91
CA GLN A 12 39.28 -5.86 -14.20
C GLN A 12 39.20 -6.74 -12.95
N PRO A 13 39.04 -6.17 -11.74
CA PRO A 13 38.73 -6.96 -10.56
C PRO A 13 37.40 -7.71 -10.81
N PRO A 14 37.24 -8.93 -10.29
CA PRO A 14 36.02 -9.70 -10.47
C PRO A 14 34.85 -8.86 -9.96
N VAL A 15 33.88 -8.62 -10.83
CA VAL A 15 32.60 -8.00 -10.50
C VAL A 15 31.98 -8.91 -9.44
N GLN A 16 32.12 -8.53 -8.18
CA GLN A 16 31.48 -9.22 -7.08
C GLN A 16 29.99 -8.94 -7.27
N ALA A 17 29.28 -9.93 -7.78
CA ALA A 17 27.82 -9.95 -7.76
C ALA A 17 27.43 -9.94 -6.28
N THR A 18 27.21 -8.75 -5.74
CA THR A 18 26.60 -8.57 -4.43
C THR A 18 25.17 -9.07 -4.59
N THR A 19 24.95 -10.35 -4.30
CA THR A 19 23.62 -10.89 -4.09
C THR A 19 23.08 -10.15 -2.88
N ILE A 20 22.43 -9.00 -3.11
CA ILE A 20 21.62 -8.34 -2.09
C ILE A 20 20.59 -9.39 -1.71
N PRO A 21 20.60 -9.94 -0.48
CA PRO A 21 19.50 -10.79 -0.07
C PRO A 21 18.29 -9.87 0.05
N LEU A 22 17.43 -9.87 -0.97
CA LEU A 22 16.07 -9.32 -0.95
C LEU A 22 15.20 -10.13 0.02
N HIS A 23 15.66 -10.30 1.26
CA HIS A 23 14.87 -10.86 2.33
C HIS A 23 14.07 -9.71 2.94
N ILE A 24 12.94 -9.40 2.31
CA ILE A 24 11.91 -8.62 3.01
C ILE A 24 11.40 -9.57 4.10
N LYS A 25 11.91 -9.41 5.31
CA LYS A 25 11.40 -10.11 6.49
C LYS A 25 10.09 -9.42 6.85
N TRP A 26 8.99 -10.04 6.45
CA TRP A 26 7.66 -9.65 6.90
C TRP A 26 7.66 -9.78 8.42
N GLN A 27 7.49 -8.66 9.13
CA GLN A 27 7.33 -8.69 10.58
C GLN A 27 5.89 -9.11 10.85
N ASP A 28 5.69 -10.41 11.03
CA ASP A 28 4.43 -10.97 11.50
C ASP A 28 4.26 -10.61 12.98
N GLY A 29 3.56 -9.50 13.20
CA GLY A 29 3.12 -9.08 14.52
C GLY A 29 3.98 -7.99 15.12
N ASP A 30 3.40 -6.79 15.21
CA ASP A 30 3.18 -6.23 16.54
C ASP A 30 1.98 -5.29 16.48
N SER A 31 0.90 -5.70 17.14
CA SER A 31 -0.32 -4.95 17.42
C SER A 31 -1.06 -4.30 16.22
N LEU A 32 -2.40 -4.37 16.21
CA LEU A 32 -3.20 -3.48 15.37
C LEU A 32 -3.08 -2.07 15.92
N GLN A 33 -1.92 -1.47 15.68
CA GLN A 33 -1.72 -0.05 15.84
C GLN A 33 -2.66 0.65 14.85
N PRO A 34 -3.26 1.77 15.26
CA PRO A 34 -4.00 2.59 14.32
C PRO A 34 -3.06 2.96 13.18
N SER A 35 -3.51 2.69 11.96
CA SER A 35 -2.78 3.04 10.74
C SER A 35 -2.60 4.55 10.58
N GLY A 36 -3.37 5.35 11.34
CA GLY A 36 -3.47 6.79 11.20
C GLY A 36 -4.43 7.20 10.08
N TYR A 37 -4.85 6.24 9.25
CA TYR A 37 -5.82 6.45 8.20
C TYR A 37 -7.21 6.12 8.71
N ASN A 38 -8.11 7.09 8.62
CA ASN A 38 -9.48 6.96 9.10
C ASN A 38 -10.43 6.82 7.91
N CYS A 39 -11.41 5.92 8.05
CA CYS A 39 -12.52 5.85 7.12
C CYS A 39 -13.31 7.16 7.17
N LEU A 40 -13.46 7.83 6.04
CA LEU A 40 -14.13 9.13 5.98
C LEU A 40 -15.66 9.03 6.19
N LEU A 41 -16.24 7.82 6.13
CA LEU A 41 -17.66 7.54 6.38
C LEU A 41 -17.96 7.28 7.87
N CYS A 42 -17.27 6.32 8.51
CA CYS A 42 -17.54 5.94 9.90
C CYS A 42 -16.60 6.61 10.92
N LYS A 43 -15.61 7.37 10.46
CA LYS A 43 -14.61 8.11 11.25
C LYS A 43 -13.76 7.22 12.18
N ARG A 44 -13.62 5.93 11.85
CA ARG A 44 -12.79 4.96 12.58
C ARG A 44 -11.54 4.62 11.78
N ASP A 45 -10.45 4.28 12.47
CA ASP A 45 -9.21 3.83 11.83
C ASP A 45 -9.42 2.56 10.99
N LEU A 46 -8.77 2.51 9.83
CA LEU A 46 -8.87 1.43 8.85
C LEU A 46 -8.25 0.12 9.35
N SER A 47 -7.42 0.16 10.40
CA SER A 47 -6.92 -1.02 11.10
C SER A 47 -8.03 -1.78 11.86
N TYR A 48 -9.14 -1.13 12.24
CA TYR A 48 -10.20 -1.76 13.04
C TYR A 48 -11.46 -2.03 12.22
N ARG A 49 -12.30 -2.96 12.70
CA ARG A 49 -13.61 -3.21 12.08
C ARG A 49 -14.43 -1.92 12.01
N PRO A 50 -15.19 -1.69 10.92
CA PRO A 50 -16.09 -0.55 10.82
C PRO A 50 -17.19 -0.54 11.89
N GLU A 51 -17.54 -1.73 12.42
CA GLU A 51 -18.61 -1.94 13.39
C GLU A 51 -18.18 -2.89 14.50
N GLY A 52 -18.91 -2.83 15.63
CA GLY A 52 -18.66 -3.69 16.78
C GLY A 52 -17.47 -3.23 17.63
N PRO A 53 -16.98 -4.11 18.52
CA PRO A 53 -15.92 -3.78 19.46
C PRO A 53 -14.58 -3.53 18.75
N ILE A 54 -13.80 -2.58 19.27
CA ILE A 54 -12.44 -2.26 18.82
C ILE A 54 -11.50 -3.29 19.43
N LEU A 55 -11.54 -4.50 18.87
CA LEU A 55 -10.66 -5.58 19.24
C LEU A 55 -9.57 -5.74 18.17
N PRO A 56 -8.33 -6.08 18.57
CA PRO A 56 -7.33 -6.47 17.62
C PRO A 56 -7.80 -7.73 16.88
N LEU A 57 -8.04 -7.59 15.58
CA LEU A 57 -8.22 -8.69 14.65
C LEU A 57 -6.88 -9.38 14.35
N SER A 58 -6.95 -10.66 14.01
CA SER A 58 -5.81 -11.42 13.51
C SER A 58 -5.27 -10.89 12.17
N ALA A 59 -6.11 -10.15 11.42
CA ALA A 59 -5.78 -9.52 10.16
C ALA A 59 -6.53 -8.19 10.01
N PRO A 60 -5.96 -7.18 9.34
CA PRO A 60 -6.65 -5.93 9.05
C PRO A 60 -7.91 -6.18 8.20
N PRO A 61 -8.98 -5.40 8.41
CA PRO A 61 -10.20 -5.53 7.63
C PRO A 61 -9.97 -5.08 6.17
N PRO A 62 -10.83 -5.49 5.24
CA PRO A 62 -10.77 -5.00 3.87
C PRO A 62 -11.04 -3.48 3.81
N VAL A 63 -10.18 -2.79 3.05
CA VAL A 63 -10.18 -1.35 2.87
C VAL A 63 -10.29 -1.06 1.38
N ALA A 64 -11.14 -0.10 1.01
CA ALA A 64 -11.28 0.42 -0.33
C ALA A 64 -10.59 1.79 -0.45
N VAL A 65 -9.75 1.94 -1.47
CA VAL A 65 -9.10 3.22 -1.82
C VAL A 65 -9.56 3.60 -3.22
N LEU A 66 -10.22 4.74 -3.34
CA LEU A 66 -10.74 5.21 -4.63
C LEU A 66 -9.62 5.88 -5.43
N SER A 67 -9.82 6.07 -6.73
CA SER A 67 -8.85 6.70 -7.64
C SER A 67 -8.43 8.12 -7.24
N CYS A 68 -9.26 8.81 -6.45
CA CYS A 68 -8.96 10.11 -5.86
C CYS A 68 -8.02 10.04 -4.64
N GLY A 69 -7.71 8.85 -4.12
CA GLY A 69 -6.87 8.62 -2.95
C GLY A 69 -7.60 8.56 -1.62
N HIS A 70 -8.92 8.79 -1.58
CA HIS A 70 -9.69 8.68 -0.34
C HIS A 70 -9.91 7.21 0.07
N CYS A 71 -9.77 6.94 1.37
CA CYS A 71 -9.79 5.60 1.94
C CYS A 71 -11.04 5.36 2.80
N PHE A 72 -11.62 4.18 2.67
CA PHE A 72 -12.83 3.75 3.36
C PHE A 72 -12.74 2.27 3.74
N HIS A 73 -13.45 1.85 4.79
CA HIS A 73 -13.71 0.41 4.94
C HIS A 73 -14.54 -0.06 3.75
N ASP A 74 -14.21 -1.24 3.21
CA ASP A 74 -14.94 -1.85 2.10
C ASP A 74 -16.45 -1.93 2.38
N LEU A 75 -16.82 -2.39 3.58
CA LEU A 75 -18.21 -2.46 4.04
C LEU A 75 -18.88 -1.07 4.14
N CYS A 76 -18.15 -0.04 4.57
CA CYS A 76 -18.71 1.32 4.64
C CYS A 76 -18.98 1.86 3.24
N LEU A 77 -18.06 1.66 2.31
CA LEU A 77 -18.22 2.10 0.92
C LEU A 77 -19.35 1.34 0.23
N GLN A 78 -19.42 0.02 0.41
CA GLN A 78 -20.46 -0.84 -0.16
C GLN A 78 -21.87 -0.45 0.31
N ARG A 79 -22.03 -0.04 1.57
CA ARG A 79 -23.34 0.39 2.09
C ARG A 79 -23.84 1.70 1.50
N MET A 80 -22.92 2.61 1.18
CA MET A 80 -23.24 3.91 0.59
C MET A 80 -23.36 3.82 -0.94
N THR A 81 -22.73 2.83 -1.55
CA THR A 81 -22.68 2.66 -3.01
C THR A 81 -23.82 1.74 -3.46
N PRO A 82 -24.74 2.20 -4.33
CA PRO A 82 -25.75 1.32 -4.91
C PRO A 82 -25.07 0.24 -5.77
N ASN A 83 -25.68 -0.95 -5.85
CA ASN A 83 -25.06 -2.12 -6.49
C ASN A 83 -24.62 -1.88 -7.96
N ASP A 84 -25.33 -1.01 -8.68
CA ASP A 84 -25.00 -0.62 -10.06
C ASP A 84 -23.64 0.11 -10.17
N GLN A 85 -23.22 0.79 -9.10
CA GLN A 85 -21.98 1.57 -9.02
C GLN A 85 -20.88 0.82 -8.24
N ALA A 86 -21.06 -0.46 -7.92
CA ALA A 86 -20.10 -1.20 -7.08
C ALA A 86 -18.67 -1.25 -7.69
N ASN A 87 -18.56 -1.20 -9.02
CA ASN A 87 -17.27 -1.17 -9.71
C ASN A 87 -16.65 0.23 -9.82
N ASP A 88 -17.46 1.29 -9.75
CA ASP A 88 -17.03 2.69 -9.80
C ASP A 88 -17.78 3.49 -8.73
N PRO A 89 -17.46 3.26 -7.44
CA PRO A 89 -18.17 3.89 -6.35
C PRO A 89 -17.89 5.39 -6.30
N PRO A 90 -18.89 6.24 -6.01
CA PRO A 90 -18.69 7.68 -5.91
C PRO A 90 -17.85 8.02 -4.68
N CYS A 91 -16.94 8.98 -4.82
CA CYS A 91 -16.20 9.51 -3.68
C CYS A 91 -16.93 10.70 -3.05
N ILE A 92 -17.74 10.44 -2.03
CA ILE A 92 -18.53 11.48 -1.34
C ILE A 92 -17.68 12.68 -0.86
N PRO A 93 -16.50 12.50 -0.21
CA PRO A 93 -15.65 13.63 0.18
C PRO A 93 -15.20 14.53 -0.99
N CYS A 94 -14.97 13.96 -2.17
CA CYS A 94 -14.61 14.73 -3.37
C CYS A 94 -15.77 15.61 -3.86
N VAL A 95 -17.01 15.11 -3.72
CA VAL A 95 -18.21 15.85 -4.13
C VAL A 95 -18.49 17.00 -3.16
N ILE A 96 -18.21 16.80 -1.87
CA ILE A 96 -18.45 17.80 -0.82
C ILE A 96 -17.29 18.81 -0.71
N GLY A 97 -16.10 18.48 -1.24
CA GLY A 97 -14.94 19.37 -1.20
C GLY A 97 -14.17 19.32 0.12
N GLU A 98 -14.32 18.25 0.89
CA GLU A 98 -13.46 17.95 2.05
C GLU A 98 -12.21 17.24 1.54
N GLY A 99 -11.12 17.98 1.38
CA GLY A 99 -9.80 17.50 0.94
C GLY A 99 -8.67 18.18 1.70
#